data_AF-A0A968X1R6-F1
#
_entry.id   AF-A0A968X1R6-F1
#
_cell.length_a   1.000
_cell.length_b   1.000
_cell.length_c   1.000
_cell.angle_alpha   90.00
_cell.angle_beta   90.00
_cell.angle_gamma   90.00
#
_symmetry.space_group_name_H-M   'P 1'
#
loop_
_entity.id
_entity.type
_entity.pdbx_description
1 polymer ?
#
loop_
_entity_poly.entity_id
_entity_poly.type
_entity_poly.pdbx_seq_one_letter_code
_entity_poly.pdbx_strand_id
1 'polypeptide(L)'
;MLVVLKYLFNLEEPPLPLNLYVSEGNTFHSILGYPHFIAALLYVWVFDLVLRGQEKNQLRYAVYAGLWALFLGWQHAYDLVLVYGILGAYIALSFLRDRALPWYLIKSFIIIGFISWWPALYSVILTRLDPIWKEVLAQFDNAGVFTPNLIQLPILLGPAFLVALVTAVVMLIKQKLNWENKWLFALAWFFVQFPLVYLPVDFQIHMLNGWQIPIALLAVFGIYAMARGVWQPHMLHGAPLGFAAPIVAKKFVIILLITLLPTNLYLWAWRFIDLRRHDTPFYLHKTELAAMRWIEQQPNSNAVVLSSLDTGQFLPMFTGKPAYLAHWAQTLDFFSKRENVQTFFAQETTDAKRQDMLRAHNVRYIFFGPAERKLGDYNPATSPFLKLAFETPDVQVFELKTADP
;
A
#
# COMPACT_ATOMS: atom_id res chain seq x y z
N MET A 1 2.56 -11.87 17.01
CA MET A 1 3.17 -13.21 17.17
C MET A 1 4.46 -13.37 16.35
N LEU A 2 4.48 -13.00 15.07
CA LEU A 2 5.67 -13.15 14.20
C LEU A 2 6.92 -12.45 14.76
N VAL A 3 6.77 -11.25 15.31
CA VAL A 3 7.86 -10.52 15.99
C VAL A 3 8.41 -11.30 17.19
N VAL A 4 7.53 -11.91 17.98
CA VAL A 4 7.96 -12.71 19.14
C VAL A 4 8.77 -13.92 18.68
N LEU A 5 8.34 -14.59 17.60
CA LEU A 5 9.09 -15.70 17.00
C LEU A 5 10.46 -15.25 16.49
N LYS A 6 10.55 -14.07 15.84
CA LYS A 6 11.83 -13.49 15.40
C LYS A 6 12.83 -13.43 16.56
N TYR A 7 12.43 -12.85 17.69
CA TYR A 7 13.34 -12.69 18.83
C TYR A 7 13.57 -13.98 19.61
N LEU A 8 12.56 -14.86 19.74
CA LEU A 8 12.72 -16.15 20.43
C LEU A 8 13.68 -17.09 19.70
N PHE A 9 13.70 -17.06 18.36
CA PHE A 9 14.55 -17.92 17.54
C PHE A 9 15.78 -17.20 16.96
N ASN A 10 16.04 -15.95 17.40
CA ASN A 10 17.15 -15.12 16.93
C ASN A 10 17.27 -15.03 15.40
N LEU A 11 16.14 -14.82 14.72
CA LEU A 11 16.06 -14.70 13.26
C LEU A 11 16.38 -13.27 12.82
N GLU A 12 17.07 -13.11 11.68
CA GLU A 12 17.30 -11.80 11.05
C GLU A 12 15.97 -11.14 10.66
N GLU A 13 15.06 -11.94 10.10
CA GLU A 13 13.72 -11.54 9.67
C GLU A 13 12.62 -12.36 10.35
N PRO A 14 11.41 -11.77 10.52
CA PRO A 14 10.27 -12.53 11.03
C PRO A 14 9.85 -13.64 10.06
N PRO A 15 9.39 -14.81 10.56
CA PRO A 15 8.87 -15.85 9.69
C PRO A 15 7.60 -15.32 9.02
N LEU A 16 7.58 -15.22 7.69
CA LEU A 16 6.54 -14.56 6.89
C LEU A 16 6.56 -13.02 6.98
N PRO A 17 7.62 -12.36 6.47
CA PRO A 17 7.78 -10.90 6.57
C PRO A 17 6.65 -10.12 5.91
N LEU A 18 6.09 -10.65 4.82
CA LEU A 18 4.95 -10.05 4.11
C LEU A 18 3.76 -9.79 5.05
N ASN A 19 3.45 -10.75 5.92
CA ASN A 19 2.32 -10.65 6.85
C ASN A 19 2.56 -9.65 7.99
N LEU A 20 3.78 -9.14 8.14
CA LEU A 20 4.13 -8.10 9.10
C LEU A 20 4.16 -6.71 8.47
N TYR A 21 4.70 -6.60 7.26
CA TYR A 21 5.03 -5.32 6.61
C TYR A 21 3.97 -4.82 5.60
N VAL A 22 3.00 -5.65 5.19
CA VAL A 22 1.86 -5.19 4.40
C VAL A 22 1.01 -4.22 5.24
N SER A 23 0.81 -3.02 4.71
CA SER A 23 0.17 -1.92 5.44
C SER A 23 -1.33 -1.81 5.18
N GLU A 24 -1.80 -2.27 4.03
CA GLU A 24 -3.17 -2.12 3.54
C GLU A 24 -4.16 -2.93 4.39
N GLY A 25 -3.72 -4.10 4.87
CA GLY A 25 -4.43 -4.90 5.85
C GLY A 25 -4.27 -4.43 7.30
N ASN A 26 -3.51 -3.37 7.57
CA ASN A 26 -3.19 -2.86 8.91
C ASN A 26 -3.36 -1.33 9.01
N THR A 27 -4.54 -0.88 9.46
CA THR A 27 -4.86 0.55 9.60
C THR A 27 -3.90 1.28 10.55
N PHE A 28 -3.42 0.66 11.63
CA PHE A 28 -2.43 1.29 12.51
C PHE A 28 -1.11 1.53 11.77
N HIS A 29 -0.64 0.54 11.00
CA HIS A 29 0.56 0.69 10.19
C HIS A 29 0.40 1.74 9.08
N SER A 30 -0.77 1.76 8.43
CA SER A 30 -1.13 2.76 7.43
C SER A 30 -1.13 4.19 8.01
N ILE A 31 -1.68 4.41 9.21
CA ILE A 31 -1.62 5.72 9.90
C ILE A 31 -0.17 6.14 10.17
N LEU A 32 0.68 5.18 10.57
CA LEU A 32 2.05 5.47 10.97
C LEU A 32 2.98 5.81 9.79
N GLY A 33 2.85 5.09 8.67
CA GLY A 33 3.84 5.14 7.58
C GLY A 33 3.29 5.44 6.18
N TYR A 34 1.97 5.28 5.97
CA TYR A 34 1.36 5.33 4.64
C TYR A 34 0.05 6.12 4.66
N PRO A 35 0.11 7.44 4.97
CA PRO A 35 -1.10 8.27 5.14
C PRO A 35 -1.99 8.32 3.89
N HIS A 36 -1.43 8.05 2.70
CA HIS A 36 -2.22 7.95 1.47
C HIS A 36 -3.22 6.78 1.50
N PHE A 37 -2.93 5.65 2.16
CA PHE A 37 -3.91 4.57 2.34
C PHE A 37 -5.04 4.96 3.29
N ILE A 38 -4.77 5.81 4.27
CA ILE A 38 -5.82 6.38 5.14
C ILE A 38 -6.68 7.38 4.38
N ALA A 39 -6.07 8.18 3.50
CA ALA A 39 -6.82 9.07 2.62
C ALA A 39 -7.67 8.27 1.61
N ALA A 40 -7.13 7.18 1.05
CA ALA A 40 -7.87 6.25 0.20
C ALA A 40 -9.08 5.63 0.94
N LEU A 41 -8.89 5.23 2.20
CA LEU A 41 -9.95 4.68 3.07
C LEU A 41 -11.16 5.62 3.28
N LEU A 42 -11.05 6.90 2.94
CA LEU A 42 -12.19 7.81 2.97
C LEU A 42 -13.32 7.41 2.00
N TYR A 43 -13.13 6.40 1.13
CA TYR A 43 -14.22 5.81 0.34
C TYR A 43 -15.37 5.27 1.21
N VAL A 44 -15.12 5.02 2.49
CA VAL A 44 -16.15 4.61 3.46
C VAL A 44 -17.27 5.64 3.61
N TRP A 45 -17.00 6.92 3.34
CA TRP A 45 -18.04 7.95 3.32
C TRP A 45 -19.07 7.74 2.21
N VAL A 46 -18.70 7.09 1.10
CA VAL A 46 -19.67 6.66 0.07
C VAL A 46 -20.74 5.79 0.70
N PHE A 47 -20.33 4.86 1.57
CA PHE A 47 -21.24 3.93 2.24
C PHE A 47 -22.09 4.60 3.31
N ASP A 48 -21.50 5.49 4.12
CA ASP A 48 -22.26 6.29 5.10
C ASP A 48 -23.38 7.09 4.40
N LEU A 49 -23.07 7.75 3.28
CA LEU A 49 -24.05 8.49 2.49
C LEU A 49 -25.15 7.58 1.94
N VAL A 50 -24.79 6.41 1.39
CA VAL A 50 -25.78 5.45 0.88
C VAL A 50 -26.71 4.97 2.00
N LEU A 51 -26.17 4.60 3.17
CA LEU A 51 -26.96 4.13 4.31
C LEU A 51 -27.88 5.22 4.87
N ARG A 52 -27.38 6.45 5.07
CA ARG A 52 -28.22 7.60 5.48
C ARG A 52 -29.30 7.92 4.48
N GLY A 53 -28.97 7.85 3.20
CA GLY A 53 -29.93 8.08 2.14
C GLY A 53 -30.99 6.97 2.07
N GLN A 54 -30.64 5.73 2.41
CA GLN A 54 -31.59 4.61 2.50
C GLN A 54 -32.57 4.81 3.64
N GLU A 55 -32.08 5.18 4.83
CA GLU A 55 -32.93 5.49 6.00
C GLU A 55 -33.91 6.64 5.70
N LYS A 56 -33.47 7.65 4.97
CA LYS A 56 -34.27 8.83 4.60
C LYS A 56 -35.04 8.68 3.30
N ASN A 57 -34.81 7.60 2.54
CA ASN A 57 -35.27 7.38 1.17
C ASN A 57 -35.01 8.59 0.22
N GLN A 58 -33.79 9.13 0.26
CA GLN A 58 -33.41 10.37 -0.47
C GLN A 58 -32.23 10.15 -1.41
N LEU A 59 -32.46 10.16 -2.71
CA LEU A 59 -31.42 9.90 -3.73
C LEU A 59 -30.35 11.00 -3.85
N ARG A 60 -30.56 12.19 -3.29
CA ARG A 60 -29.52 13.23 -3.24
C ARG A 60 -28.23 12.74 -2.57
N TYR A 61 -28.36 11.82 -1.60
CA TYR A 61 -27.20 11.21 -0.94
C TYR A 61 -26.39 10.34 -1.90
N ALA A 62 -27.04 9.65 -2.85
CA ALA A 62 -26.32 8.90 -3.89
C ALA A 62 -25.55 9.82 -4.84
N VAL A 63 -26.07 11.03 -5.12
CA VAL A 63 -25.33 12.04 -5.90
C VAL A 63 -24.09 12.50 -5.15
N TYR A 64 -24.22 12.84 -3.86
CA TYR A 64 -23.06 13.20 -3.03
C TYR A 64 -22.06 12.05 -2.92
N ALA A 65 -22.54 10.81 -2.78
CA ALA A 65 -21.71 9.62 -2.74
C ALA A 65 -20.96 9.40 -4.06
N GLY A 66 -21.62 9.63 -5.21
CA GLY A 66 -21.02 9.56 -6.53
C GLY A 66 -19.95 10.63 -6.76
N LEU A 67 -20.22 11.88 -6.35
CA LEU A 67 -19.23 12.97 -6.42
C LEU A 67 -18.01 12.69 -5.53
N TRP A 68 -18.24 12.14 -4.34
CA TRP A 68 -17.16 11.73 -3.44
C TRP A 68 -16.34 10.57 -4.02
N ALA A 69 -17.01 9.55 -4.57
CA ALA A 69 -16.35 8.44 -5.25
C ALA A 69 -15.57 8.90 -6.49
N LEU A 70 -16.09 9.87 -7.25
CA LEU A 70 -15.37 10.50 -8.37
C LEU A 70 -14.08 11.17 -7.90
N PHE A 71 -14.16 11.99 -6.85
CA PHE A 71 -12.98 12.65 -6.26
C PHE A 71 -11.93 11.63 -5.81
N LEU A 72 -12.36 10.60 -5.06
CA LEU A 72 -11.45 9.57 -4.58
C LEU A 72 -10.92 8.68 -5.72
N GLY A 73 -11.68 8.44 -6.77
CA GLY A 73 -11.24 7.68 -7.93
C GLY A 73 -10.06 8.34 -8.66
N TRP A 74 -9.91 9.66 -8.60
CA TRP A 74 -8.73 10.36 -9.10
C TRP A 74 -7.49 10.16 -8.22
N GLN A 75 -7.68 9.89 -6.93
CA GLN A 75 -6.60 9.61 -5.99
C GLN A 75 -6.19 8.13 -6.04
N HIS A 76 -7.17 7.23 -6.08
CA HIS A 76 -6.97 5.79 -5.89
C HIS A 76 -8.01 5.00 -6.70
N ALA A 77 -7.83 4.96 -8.02
CA ALA A 77 -8.85 4.50 -8.97
C ALA A 77 -9.40 3.10 -8.70
N TYR A 78 -8.58 2.18 -8.18
CA TYR A 78 -9.00 0.81 -7.91
C TYR A 78 -9.90 0.68 -6.66
N ASP A 79 -9.99 1.68 -5.78
CA ASP A 79 -10.98 1.67 -4.69
C ASP A 79 -12.41 1.72 -5.21
N LEU A 80 -12.63 2.18 -6.45
CA LEU A 80 -13.93 2.08 -7.10
C LEU A 80 -14.39 0.62 -7.24
N VAL A 81 -13.46 -0.33 -7.40
CA VAL A 81 -13.76 -1.77 -7.40
C VAL A 81 -14.32 -2.20 -6.05
N LEU A 82 -13.75 -1.70 -4.94
CA LEU A 82 -14.28 -1.93 -3.59
C LEU A 82 -15.67 -1.33 -3.43
N VAL A 83 -15.85 -0.06 -3.83
CA VAL A 83 -17.13 0.63 -3.75
C VAL A 83 -18.23 -0.15 -4.48
N TYR A 84 -17.97 -0.55 -5.74
CA TYR A 84 -18.96 -1.27 -6.53
C TYR A 84 -19.18 -2.70 -6.02
N GLY A 85 -18.12 -3.41 -5.64
CA GLY A 85 -18.21 -4.76 -5.10
C GLY A 85 -19.01 -4.82 -3.81
N ILE A 86 -18.73 -3.90 -2.87
CA ILE A 86 -19.40 -3.83 -1.57
C ILE A 86 -20.87 -3.42 -1.71
N LEU A 87 -21.17 -2.40 -2.51
CA LEU A 87 -22.57 -2.01 -2.76
C LEU A 87 -23.34 -3.10 -3.52
N GLY A 88 -22.71 -3.75 -4.51
CA GLY A 88 -23.30 -4.86 -5.27
C GLY A 88 -23.62 -6.05 -4.37
N ALA A 89 -22.69 -6.45 -3.48
CA ALA A 89 -22.94 -7.48 -2.49
C ALA A 89 -24.05 -7.08 -1.51
N TYR A 90 -24.11 -5.82 -1.08
CA TYR A 90 -25.16 -5.33 -0.20
C TYR A 90 -26.54 -5.35 -0.88
N ILE A 91 -26.63 -4.99 -2.17
CA ILE A 91 -27.83 -5.13 -2.99
C ILE A 91 -28.25 -6.60 -3.07
N ALA A 92 -27.31 -7.50 -3.38
CA ALA A 92 -27.57 -8.93 -3.50
C ALA A 92 -28.10 -9.51 -2.18
N LEU A 93 -27.45 -9.22 -1.05
CA LEU A 93 -27.90 -9.67 0.26
C LEU A 93 -29.26 -9.08 0.65
N SER A 94 -29.52 -7.81 0.33
CA SER A 94 -30.82 -7.16 0.57
C SER A 94 -31.93 -7.83 -0.24
N PHE A 95 -31.68 -8.12 -1.52
CA PHE A 95 -32.60 -8.88 -2.37
C PHE A 95 -32.85 -10.30 -1.84
N LEU A 96 -31.80 -11.00 -1.40
CA LEU A 96 -31.93 -12.35 -0.84
C LEU A 96 -32.70 -12.37 0.48
N ARG A 97 -32.55 -11.33 1.32
CA ARG A 97 -33.30 -11.15 2.57
C ARG A 97 -34.77 -10.89 2.30
N ASP A 98 -35.06 -9.85 1.51
CA ASP A 98 -36.40 -9.28 1.37
C ASP A 98 -37.21 -9.96 0.25
N ARG A 99 -36.55 -10.76 -0.60
CA ARG A 99 -37.12 -11.38 -1.81
C ARG A 99 -37.77 -10.37 -2.76
N ALA A 100 -37.36 -9.11 -2.67
CA ALA A 100 -37.84 -7.98 -3.43
C ALA A 100 -36.67 -7.11 -3.88
N LEU A 101 -36.81 -6.45 -5.02
CA LEU A 101 -35.76 -5.59 -5.57
C LEU A 101 -35.56 -4.35 -4.67
N PRO A 102 -34.34 -4.12 -4.12
CA PRO A 102 -34.06 -2.95 -3.31
C PRO A 102 -33.85 -1.72 -4.20
N TRP A 103 -34.94 -1.17 -4.75
CA TRP A 103 -34.90 -0.12 -5.76
C TRP A 103 -34.09 1.11 -5.35
N TYR A 104 -34.15 1.51 -4.09
CA TYR A 104 -33.33 2.61 -3.59
C TYR A 104 -31.83 2.33 -3.79
N LEU A 105 -31.37 1.13 -3.42
CA LEU A 105 -29.96 0.74 -3.55
C LEU A 105 -29.55 0.59 -5.02
N ILE A 106 -30.40 0.01 -5.86
CA ILE A 106 -30.16 -0.12 -7.30
C ILE A 106 -30.01 1.27 -7.95
N LYS A 107 -30.94 2.19 -7.67
CA LYS A 107 -30.84 3.58 -8.17
C LYS A 107 -29.59 4.28 -7.66
N SER A 108 -29.25 4.09 -6.38
CA SER A 108 -28.04 4.66 -5.79
C SER A 108 -26.78 4.12 -6.47
N PHE A 109 -26.70 2.82 -6.71
CA PHE A 109 -25.59 2.17 -7.41
C PHE A 109 -25.41 2.70 -8.83
N ILE A 110 -26.50 2.85 -9.58
CA ILE A 110 -26.47 3.41 -10.94
C ILE A 110 -25.97 4.86 -10.91
N ILE A 111 -26.50 5.69 -10.00
CA ILE A 111 -26.09 7.10 -9.87
C ILE A 111 -24.60 7.20 -9.51
N ILE A 112 -24.15 6.43 -8.52
CA ILE A 112 -22.74 6.43 -8.10
C ILE A 112 -21.86 6.00 -9.27
N GLY A 113 -22.14 4.85 -9.89
CA GLY A 113 -21.36 4.34 -11.02
C GLY A 113 -21.31 5.32 -12.19
N PHE A 114 -22.43 5.95 -12.54
CA PHE A 114 -22.49 6.94 -13.62
C PHE A 114 -21.68 8.21 -13.32
N ILE A 115 -21.59 8.63 -12.06
CA ILE A 115 -20.81 9.82 -11.68
C ILE A 115 -19.32 9.47 -11.50
N SER A 116 -18.97 8.30 -10.96
CA SER A 116 -17.61 8.00 -10.51
C SER A 116 -16.75 7.18 -11.48
N TRP A 117 -17.25 6.71 -12.62
CA TRP A 117 -16.48 5.87 -13.55
C TRP A 117 -15.38 6.61 -14.34
N TRP A 118 -15.41 7.95 -14.40
CA TRP A 118 -14.49 8.76 -15.23
C TRP A 118 -12.99 8.55 -14.94
N PRO A 119 -12.50 8.45 -13.69
CA PRO A 119 -11.08 8.24 -13.42
C PRO A 119 -10.59 6.91 -13.94
N ALA A 120 -11.40 5.85 -13.81
CA ALA A 120 -11.08 4.53 -14.35
C ALA A 120 -11.00 4.55 -15.88
N LEU A 121 -11.96 5.23 -16.54
CA LEU A 121 -11.92 5.42 -17.99
C LEU A 121 -10.66 6.17 -18.42
N TYR A 122 -10.34 7.27 -17.75
CA TYR A 122 -9.15 8.08 -18.03
C TYR A 122 -7.87 7.25 -17.91
N SER A 123 -7.70 6.51 -16.82
CA SER A 123 -6.53 5.66 -16.60
C SER A 123 -6.38 4.60 -17.70
N VAL A 124 -7.48 3.97 -18.14
CA VAL A 124 -7.47 3.02 -19.26
C VAL A 124 -7.10 3.68 -20.58
N ILE A 125 -7.59 4.89 -20.86
CA ILE A 125 -7.24 5.64 -22.06
C ILE A 125 -5.75 6.02 -22.02
N LEU A 126 -5.28 6.58 -20.90
CA LEU A 126 -3.91 7.03 -20.72
C LEU A 126 -2.92 5.87 -20.93
N THR A 127 -3.13 4.76 -20.24
CA THR A 127 -2.25 3.58 -20.30
C THR A 127 -2.30 2.80 -21.62
N ARG A 128 -3.28 3.08 -22.48
CA ARG A 128 -3.35 2.48 -23.82
C ARG A 128 -2.80 3.38 -24.92
N LEU A 129 -3.03 4.69 -24.82
CA LEU A 129 -2.70 5.64 -25.88
C LEU A 129 -1.33 6.28 -25.71
N ASP A 130 -0.87 6.46 -24.47
CA ASP A 130 0.43 7.07 -24.20
C ASP A 130 1.53 5.99 -24.11
N PRO A 131 2.56 6.02 -24.97
CA PRO A 131 3.62 5.01 -24.98
C PRO A 131 4.39 4.91 -23.66
N ILE A 132 4.62 6.05 -22.99
CA ILE A 132 5.35 6.10 -21.71
C ILE A 132 4.51 5.41 -20.64
N TRP A 133 3.24 5.77 -20.50
CA TRP A 133 2.37 5.15 -19.51
C TRP A 133 2.08 3.68 -19.78
N LYS A 134 2.09 3.25 -21.05
CA LYS A 134 2.03 1.84 -21.42
C LYS A 134 3.24 1.07 -20.91
N GLU A 135 4.45 1.61 -21.07
CA GLU A 135 5.67 0.99 -20.56
C GLU A 135 5.72 1.02 -19.03
N VAL A 136 5.34 2.13 -18.40
CA VAL A 136 5.21 2.23 -16.94
C VAL A 136 4.27 1.15 -16.42
N LEU A 137 3.10 0.96 -17.03
CA LEU A 137 2.15 -0.07 -16.63
C LEU A 137 2.70 -1.48 -16.87
N ALA A 138 3.40 -1.71 -17.99
CA ALA A 138 3.97 -3.02 -18.31
C ALA A 138 5.05 -3.48 -17.30
N GLN A 139 5.78 -2.56 -16.69
CA GLN A 139 6.74 -2.87 -15.62
C GLN A 139 6.11 -2.83 -14.20
N PHE A 140 4.88 -2.33 -14.06
CA PHE A 140 4.24 -2.15 -12.76
C PHE A 140 3.55 -3.44 -12.29
N ASP A 141 4.31 -4.30 -11.60
CA ASP A 141 3.81 -5.56 -11.02
C ASP A 141 3.73 -5.51 -9.48
N ASN A 142 3.54 -4.31 -8.89
CA ASN A 142 3.56 -4.09 -7.44
C ASN A 142 4.76 -4.75 -6.71
N ALA A 143 5.93 -4.77 -7.36
CA ALA A 143 7.13 -5.45 -6.88
C ALA A 143 6.92 -6.94 -6.53
N GLY A 144 5.97 -7.62 -7.18
CA GLY A 144 5.60 -9.02 -6.92
C GLY A 144 4.82 -9.22 -5.61
N VAL A 145 4.29 -8.14 -5.02
CA VAL A 145 3.56 -8.19 -3.75
C VAL A 145 2.06 -8.36 -4.00
N PHE A 146 1.54 -9.52 -3.63
CA PHE A 146 0.14 -9.90 -3.77
C PHE A 146 -0.49 -10.30 -2.44
N THR A 147 -1.82 -10.33 -2.39
CA THR A 147 -2.57 -10.83 -1.23
C THR A 147 -2.08 -12.22 -0.83
N PRO A 148 -1.69 -12.44 0.44
CA PRO A 148 -1.27 -13.75 0.90
C PRO A 148 -2.35 -14.81 0.68
N ASN A 149 -1.96 -16.07 0.54
CA ASN A 149 -2.92 -17.17 0.39
C ASN A 149 -3.87 -17.27 1.61
N LEU A 150 -4.98 -18.01 1.43
CA LEU A 150 -6.04 -18.12 2.44
C LEU A 150 -5.58 -18.61 3.82
N ILE A 151 -4.47 -19.37 3.90
CA ILE A 151 -3.91 -19.86 5.17
C ILE A 151 -3.16 -18.74 5.90
N GLN A 152 -2.49 -17.86 5.16
CA GLN A 152 -1.74 -16.74 5.72
C GLN A 152 -2.63 -15.51 6.00
N LEU A 153 -3.80 -15.42 5.37
CA LEU A 153 -4.71 -14.29 5.54
C LEU A 153 -5.12 -14.02 7.02
N PRO A 154 -5.46 -15.03 7.86
CA PRO A 154 -5.69 -14.82 9.29
C PRO A 154 -4.44 -14.37 10.07
N ILE A 155 -3.24 -14.68 9.58
CA ILE A 155 -1.98 -14.24 10.19
C ILE A 155 -1.78 -12.74 9.92
N LEU A 156 -2.02 -12.33 8.67
CA LEU A 156 -1.96 -10.93 8.23
C LEU A 156 -3.00 -10.05 8.94
N LEU A 157 -4.28 -10.46 8.91
CA LEU A 157 -5.39 -9.68 9.48
C LEU A 157 -5.53 -9.83 11.01
N GLY A 158 -4.79 -10.78 11.58
CA GLY A 158 -4.71 -11.02 13.01
C GLY A 158 -5.93 -11.74 13.62
N PRO A 159 -5.86 -12.06 14.93
CA PRO A 159 -6.90 -12.84 15.61
C PRO A 159 -8.29 -12.18 15.61
N ALA A 160 -8.37 -10.86 15.46
CA ALA A 160 -9.65 -10.15 15.34
C ALA A 160 -10.45 -10.59 14.11
N PHE A 161 -9.77 -10.94 13.01
CA PHE A 161 -10.41 -11.51 11.82
C PHE A 161 -11.10 -12.84 12.12
N LEU A 162 -10.48 -13.72 12.91
CA LEU A 162 -11.09 -15.00 13.30
C LEU A 162 -12.34 -14.78 14.16
N VAL A 163 -12.29 -13.82 15.10
CA VAL A 163 -13.46 -13.45 15.91
C VAL A 163 -14.58 -12.90 15.03
N ALA A 164 -14.25 -12.03 14.07
CA ALA A 164 -15.20 -11.49 13.11
C ALA A 164 -15.81 -12.58 12.23
N LEU A 165 -15.01 -13.52 11.74
CA LEU A 165 -15.47 -14.65 10.93
C LEU A 165 -16.45 -15.55 11.71
N VAL A 166 -16.08 -15.95 12.93
CA VAL A 166 -16.95 -16.74 13.81
C VAL A 166 -18.25 -15.99 14.08
N THR A 167 -18.17 -14.70 14.38
CA THR A 167 -19.32 -13.82 14.59
C THR A 167 -20.23 -13.80 13.36
N ALA A 168 -19.69 -13.52 12.18
CA ALA A 168 -20.43 -13.46 10.93
C ALA A 168 -21.13 -14.77 10.61
N VAL A 169 -20.43 -15.91 10.78
CA VAL A 169 -20.99 -17.24 10.57
C VAL A 169 -22.11 -17.53 11.58
N VAL A 170 -21.93 -17.22 12.86
CA VAL A 170 -22.98 -17.39 13.89
C VAL A 170 -24.20 -16.52 13.59
N MET A 171 -24.00 -15.28 13.14
CA MET A 171 -25.09 -14.38 12.73
C MET A 171 -25.90 -14.97 11.57
N LEU A 172 -25.23 -15.56 10.58
CA LEU A 172 -25.87 -16.23 9.44
C LEU A 172 -26.58 -17.53 9.86
N ILE A 173 -26.03 -18.31 10.79
CA ILE A 173 -26.69 -19.55 11.24
C ILE A 173 -27.93 -19.24 12.09
N LYS A 174 -27.84 -18.30 13.04
CA LYS A 174 -28.91 -18.03 14.01
C LYS A 174 -30.04 -17.18 13.47
N GLN A 175 -29.73 -16.16 12.67
CA GLN A 175 -30.73 -15.20 12.18
C GLN A 175 -30.74 -15.08 10.65
N LYS A 176 -29.94 -15.89 9.94
CA LYS A 176 -29.80 -15.83 8.47
C LYS A 176 -29.48 -14.39 8.04
N LEU A 177 -30.29 -13.85 7.13
CA LEU A 177 -30.15 -12.49 6.63
C LEU A 177 -31.07 -11.50 7.34
N ASN A 178 -31.85 -11.90 8.35
CA ASN A 178 -32.86 -11.06 8.99
C ASN A 178 -32.27 -10.06 10.01
N TRP A 179 -31.24 -9.34 9.58
CA TRP A 179 -30.57 -8.31 10.36
C TRP A 179 -30.94 -6.91 9.86
N GLU A 180 -30.80 -5.92 10.74
CA GLU A 180 -30.88 -4.51 10.37
C GLU A 180 -29.92 -4.17 9.21
N ASN A 181 -30.29 -3.20 8.39
CA ASN A 181 -29.56 -2.80 7.18
C ASN A 181 -28.05 -2.59 7.41
N LYS A 182 -27.66 -1.95 8.52
CA LYS A 182 -26.25 -1.71 8.88
C LYS A 182 -25.45 -3.00 9.12
N TRP A 183 -26.07 -4.02 9.73
CA TRP A 183 -25.40 -5.31 9.97
C TRP A 183 -25.37 -6.17 8.72
N LEU A 184 -26.43 -6.12 7.90
CA LEU A 184 -26.44 -6.75 6.59
C LEU A 184 -25.35 -6.15 5.67
N PHE A 185 -25.16 -4.83 5.74
CA PHE A 185 -24.08 -4.12 5.04
C PHE A 185 -22.70 -4.55 5.54
N ALA A 186 -22.49 -4.62 6.87
CA ALA A 186 -21.22 -5.09 7.44
C ALA A 186 -20.89 -6.54 7.03
N LEU A 187 -21.90 -7.42 6.98
CA LEU A 187 -21.74 -8.79 6.48
C LEU A 187 -21.41 -8.80 4.97
N ALA A 188 -22.11 -8.00 4.17
CA ALA A 188 -21.83 -7.87 2.73
C ALA A 188 -20.37 -7.46 2.49
N TRP A 189 -19.92 -6.42 3.19
CA TRP A 189 -18.54 -5.94 3.10
C TRP A 189 -17.55 -7.00 3.56
N PHE A 190 -17.77 -7.63 4.72
CA PHE A 190 -16.88 -8.66 5.24
C PHE A 190 -16.68 -9.83 4.24
N PHE A 191 -17.78 -10.33 3.67
CA PHE A 191 -17.73 -11.52 2.80
C PHE A 191 -17.31 -11.23 1.36
N VAL A 192 -17.74 -10.10 0.78
CA VAL A 192 -17.33 -9.75 -0.60
C VAL A 192 -15.84 -9.44 -0.69
N GLN A 193 -15.22 -9.04 0.41
CA GLN A 193 -13.80 -8.74 0.39
C GLN A 193 -12.94 -9.96 0.03
N PHE A 194 -13.38 -11.18 0.39
CA PHE A 194 -12.67 -12.42 0.02
C PHE A 194 -12.46 -12.56 -1.50
N PRO A 195 -13.50 -12.58 -2.35
CA PRO A 195 -13.28 -12.65 -3.79
C PRO A 195 -12.59 -11.39 -4.35
N LEU A 196 -12.80 -10.21 -3.77
CA LEU A 196 -12.16 -8.98 -4.26
C LEU A 196 -10.63 -9.04 -4.11
N VAL A 197 -10.12 -9.42 -2.93
CA VAL A 197 -8.67 -9.46 -2.67
C VAL A 197 -7.91 -10.56 -3.42
N TYR A 198 -8.63 -11.42 -4.16
CA TYR A 198 -8.07 -12.48 -5.01
C TYR A 198 -8.48 -12.33 -6.49
N LEU A 199 -8.96 -11.16 -6.90
CA LEU A 199 -9.12 -10.88 -8.34
C LEU A 199 -7.75 -10.97 -9.02
N PRO A 200 -7.69 -11.47 -10.28
CA PRO A 200 -6.45 -11.61 -11.04
C PRO A 200 -6.01 -10.25 -11.60
N VAL A 201 -5.67 -9.33 -10.70
CA VAL A 201 -5.24 -7.97 -10.99
C VAL A 201 -4.02 -7.63 -10.15
N ASP A 202 -3.10 -6.84 -10.69
CA ASP A 202 -1.82 -6.59 -10.03
C ASP A 202 -2.02 -5.85 -8.70
N PHE A 203 -3.00 -4.95 -8.63
CA PHE A 203 -3.36 -4.14 -7.46
C PHE A 203 -4.15 -4.89 -6.37
N GLN A 204 -4.26 -6.23 -6.42
CA GLN A 204 -5.11 -6.99 -5.49
C GLN A 204 -4.80 -6.78 -4.02
N ILE A 205 -3.52 -6.58 -3.68
CA ILE A 205 -3.09 -6.35 -2.29
C ILE A 205 -3.73 -5.10 -1.69
N HIS A 206 -3.93 -4.06 -2.50
CA HIS A 206 -4.49 -2.81 -2.02
C HIS A 206 -5.98 -2.92 -1.69
N MET A 207 -6.67 -3.94 -2.22
CA MET A 207 -8.05 -4.25 -1.84
C MET A 207 -8.16 -4.76 -0.40
N LEU A 208 -7.06 -5.02 0.33
CA LEU A 208 -7.12 -5.23 1.78
C LEU A 208 -7.53 -3.96 2.53
N ASN A 209 -7.33 -2.78 1.93
CA ASN A 209 -7.60 -1.50 2.58
C ASN A 209 -9.08 -1.36 2.94
N GLY A 210 -9.31 -1.05 4.22
CA GLY A 210 -10.65 -0.87 4.80
C GLY A 210 -11.34 -2.15 5.27
N TRP A 211 -10.81 -3.34 4.98
CA TRP A 211 -11.39 -4.60 5.49
C TRP A 211 -11.38 -4.67 7.03
N GLN A 212 -10.45 -3.97 7.67
CA GLN A 212 -10.39 -3.87 9.13
C GLN A 212 -11.66 -3.28 9.76
N ILE A 213 -12.45 -2.48 9.03
CA ILE A 213 -13.66 -1.86 9.55
C ILE A 213 -14.75 -2.90 9.85
N PRO A 214 -15.24 -3.70 8.88
CA PRO A 214 -16.22 -4.74 9.18
C PRO A 214 -15.64 -5.81 10.11
N ILE A 215 -14.34 -6.09 10.05
CA ILE A 215 -13.67 -6.99 11.02
C ILE A 215 -13.84 -6.47 12.45
N ALA A 216 -13.50 -5.20 12.71
CA ALA A 216 -13.60 -4.61 14.03
C ALA A 216 -15.05 -4.57 14.52
N LEU A 217 -16.00 -4.16 13.66
CA LEU A 217 -17.43 -4.11 14.00
C LEU A 217 -17.96 -5.48 14.40
N LEU A 218 -17.70 -6.51 13.59
CA LEU A 218 -18.16 -7.87 13.85
C LEU A 218 -17.45 -8.48 15.06
N ALA A 219 -16.15 -8.29 15.20
CA ALA A 219 -15.40 -8.81 16.34
C ALA A 219 -15.90 -8.22 17.67
N VAL A 220 -16.08 -6.90 17.75
CA VAL A 220 -16.60 -6.23 18.95
C VAL A 220 -18.03 -6.66 19.24
N PHE A 221 -18.89 -6.74 18.21
CA PHE A 221 -20.25 -7.23 18.36
C PHE A 221 -20.29 -8.65 18.92
N GLY A 222 -19.47 -9.56 18.39
CA GLY A 222 -19.41 -10.94 18.84
C GLY A 222 -18.89 -11.10 20.26
N ILE A 223 -17.85 -10.36 20.63
CA ILE A 223 -17.34 -10.33 22.01
C ILE A 223 -18.43 -9.84 22.97
N TYR A 224 -19.17 -8.79 22.60
CA TYR A 224 -20.25 -8.27 23.43
C TYR A 224 -21.45 -9.20 23.51
N ALA A 225 -21.82 -9.86 22.41
CA ALA A 225 -22.85 -10.89 22.38
C ALA A 225 -22.48 -12.10 23.25
N MET A 226 -21.21 -12.51 23.23
CA MET A 226 -20.66 -13.56 24.09
C MET A 226 -20.69 -13.15 25.56
N ALA A 227 -20.24 -11.93 25.90
CA ALA A 227 -20.25 -11.41 27.27
C ALA A 227 -21.66 -11.34 27.87
N ARG A 228 -22.67 -11.03 27.04
CA ARG A 228 -24.09 -11.00 27.42
C ARG A 228 -24.78 -12.37 27.35
N GLY A 229 -24.08 -13.44 26.97
CA GLY A 229 -24.65 -14.78 26.85
C GLY A 229 -25.68 -14.96 25.74
N VAL A 230 -25.84 -13.98 24.84
CA VAL A 230 -26.87 -13.95 23.77
C VAL A 230 -26.73 -15.15 22.83
N TRP A 231 -25.51 -15.70 22.71
CA TRP A 231 -25.20 -16.78 21.79
C TRP A 231 -24.95 -18.15 22.42
N GLN A 232 -25.32 -18.36 23.67
CA GLN A 232 -25.15 -19.67 24.31
C GLN A 232 -25.82 -20.80 23.48
N PRO A 233 -25.10 -21.89 23.15
CA PRO A 233 -25.67 -23.05 22.49
C PRO A 233 -26.74 -23.70 23.37
N HIS A 234 -27.86 -24.12 22.76
CA HIS A 234 -28.92 -24.87 23.47
C HIS A 234 -28.43 -26.18 24.11
N MET A 235 -27.24 -26.69 23.75
CA MET A 235 -26.67 -27.91 24.35
C MET A 235 -26.03 -27.70 25.73
N LEU A 236 -25.89 -26.46 26.22
CA LEU A 236 -25.31 -26.13 27.53
C LEU A 236 -26.37 -25.79 28.61
N HIS A 237 -27.61 -26.27 28.46
CA HIS A 237 -28.74 -26.04 29.39
C HIS A 237 -28.58 -26.66 30.81
N GLY A 238 -27.36 -27.02 31.22
CA GLY A 238 -27.08 -27.64 32.54
C GLY A 238 -25.95 -27.01 33.34
N ALA A 239 -25.21 -26.04 32.80
CA ALA A 239 -24.10 -25.40 33.51
C ALA A 239 -24.41 -23.90 33.72
N PRO A 240 -24.28 -23.35 34.94
CA PRO A 240 -24.57 -21.95 35.26
C PRO A 240 -23.44 -21.04 34.73
N LEU A 241 -23.27 -20.98 33.41
CA LEU A 241 -22.29 -20.13 32.74
C LEU A 241 -22.73 -18.66 32.64
N GLY A 242 -23.94 -18.32 33.10
CA GLY A 242 -24.46 -16.93 33.10
C GLY A 242 -23.56 -15.95 33.87
N PHE A 243 -22.94 -16.39 34.98
CA PHE A 243 -22.00 -15.56 35.75
C PHE A 243 -20.55 -15.63 35.24
N ALA A 244 -20.17 -16.70 34.56
CA ALA A 244 -18.82 -16.88 34.03
C ALA A 244 -18.62 -16.20 32.66
N ALA A 245 -19.68 -15.98 31.88
CA ALA A 245 -19.60 -15.40 30.54
C ALA A 245 -18.92 -14.00 30.49
N PRO A 246 -19.21 -13.06 31.41
CA PRO A 246 -18.49 -11.78 31.46
C PRO A 246 -17.00 -11.94 31.82
N ILE A 247 -16.68 -12.87 32.73
CA ILE A 247 -15.30 -13.13 33.16
C ILE A 247 -14.49 -13.75 32.03
N VAL A 248 -15.06 -14.73 31.34
CA VAL A 248 -14.45 -15.38 30.17
C VAL A 248 -14.26 -14.36 29.05
N ALA A 249 -15.26 -13.53 28.75
CA ALA A 249 -15.14 -12.47 27.76
C ALA A 249 -14.05 -11.45 28.13
N LYS A 250 -13.96 -11.05 29.40
CA LYS A 250 -12.88 -10.17 29.88
C LYS A 250 -11.50 -10.80 29.69
N LYS A 251 -11.31 -12.06 30.10
CA LYS A 251 -10.05 -12.78 29.90
C LYS A 251 -9.70 -12.91 28.42
N PHE A 252 -10.69 -13.22 27.58
CA PHE A 252 -10.52 -13.31 26.13
C PHE A 252 -10.09 -11.98 25.52
N VAL A 253 -10.72 -10.86 25.90
CA VAL A 253 -10.34 -9.51 25.46
C VAL A 253 -8.91 -9.19 25.89
N ILE A 254 -8.53 -9.50 27.13
CA ILE A 254 -7.15 -9.27 27.62
C ILE A 254 -6.15 -10.07 26.76
N ILE A 255 -6.41 -11.36 26.51
CA ILE A 255 -5.55 -12.20 25.66
C ILE A 255 -5.47 -11.65 24.24
N LEU A 256 -6.60 -11.23 23.67
CA LEU A 256 -6.67 -10.61 22.34
C LEU A 256 -5.79 -9.35 22.28
N LEU A 257 -5.92 -8.44 23.25
CA LEU A 257 -5.12 -7.22 23.32
C LEU A 257 -3.63 -7.54 23.47
N ILE A 258 -3.26 -8.45 24.37
CA ILE A 258 -1.87 -8.90 24.55
C ILE A 258 -1.30 -9.49 23.25
N THR A 259 -2.12 -10.18 22.45
CA THR A 259 -1.70 -10.79 21.19
C THR A 259 -1.49 -9.75 20.07
N LEU A 260 -2.28 -8.68 20.08
CA LEU A 260 -2.23 -7.60 19.08
C LEU A 260 -1.10 -6.59 19.34
N LEU A 261 -0.69 -6.40 20.61
CA LEU A 261 0.30 -5.38 20.99
C LEU A 261 1.69 -5.56 20.38
N PRO A 262 2.33 -6.76 20.36
CA PRO A 262 3.72 -6.90 19.95
C PRO A 262 4.01 -6.43 18.54
N THR A 263 3.11 -6.71 17.59
CA THR A 263 3.28 -6.30 16.20
C THR A 263 3.22 -4.78 16.06
N ASN A 264 2.19 -4.14 16.64
CA ASN A 264 2.03 -2.69 16.55
C ASN A 264 3.15 -1.95 17.28
N LEU A 265 3.57 -2.43 18.45
CA LEU A 265 4.70 -1.87 19.20
C LEU A 265 6.02 -2.03 18.44
N TYR A 266 6.25 -3.18 17.79
CA TYR A 266 7.42 -3.39 16.95
C TYR A 266 7.46 -2.44 15.77
N LEU A 267 6.37 -2.31 15.01
CA LEU A 267 6.29 -1.40 13.86
C LEU A 267 6.55 0.06 14.28
N TRP A 268 6.01 0.46 15.42
CA TRP A 268 6.24 1.79 15.99
C TRP A 268 7.69 1.99 16.45
N ALA A 269 8.22 1.08 17.27
CA ALA A 269 9.55 1.19 17.85
C ALA A 269 10.67 1.04 16.80
N TRP A 270 10.50 0.15 15.82
CA TRP A 270 11.45 -0.08 14.74
C TRP A 270 11.74 1.21 13.96
N ARG A 271 10.73 2.07 13.77
CA ARG A 271 10.91 3.35 13.08
C ARG A 271 11.92 4.26 13.78
N PHE A 272 11.90 4.31 15.12
CA PHE A 272 12.87 5.12 15.88
C PHE A 272 14.28 4.53 15.83
N ILE A 273 14.39 3.20 15.82
CA ILE A 273 15.69 2.52 15.68
C ILE A 273 16.29 2.83 14.32
N ASP A 274 15.49 2.75 13.27
CA ASP A 274 15.93 2.99 11.89
C ASP A 274 16.31 4.45 11.67
N LEU A 275 15.45 5.39 12.11
CA LEU A 275 15.71 6.82 12.00
C LEU A 275 16.90 7.31 12.84
N ARG A 276 17.30 6.58 13.89
CA ARG A 276 18.48 6.92 14.69
C ARG A 276 19.79 6.66 13.95
N ARG A 277 19.77 5.89 12.86
CA ARG A 277 20.98 5.61 12.06
C ARG A 277 21.49 6.84 11.31
N HIS A 278 20.63 7.84 11.08
CA HIS A 278 20.97 9.06 10.32
C HIS A 278 21.60 8.76 8.95
N ASP A 279 21.11 7.71 8.29
CA ASP A 279 21.66 7.18 7.03
C ASP A 279 20.55 7.08 5.97
N THR A 280 20.93 6.72 4.74
CA THR A 280 19.99 6.42 3.66
C THR A 280 19.05 5.28 4.07
N PRO A 281 17.78 5.28 3.60
CA PRO A 281 17.17 6.21 2.65
C PRO A 281 16.43 7.39 3.32
N PHE A 282 16.61 7.65 4.63
CA PHE A 282 15.83 8.67 5.34
C PHE A 282 16.56 10.01 5.51
N TYR A 283 17.89 10.00 5.46
CA TYR A 283 18.72 11.18 5.63
C TYR A 283 19.65 11.35 4.43
N LEU A 284 19.94 12.61 4.13
CA LEU A 284 21.00 13.01 3.21
C LEU A 284 22.11 13.70 4.01
N HIS A 285 23.35 13.38 3.67
CA HIS A 285 24.50 14.09 4.23
C HIS A 285 24.59 15.50 3.64
N LYS A 286 25.17 16.44 4.42
CA LYS A 286 25.34 17.83 3.98
C LYS A 286 26.23 17.94 2.74
N THR A 287 27.20 17.04 2.59
CA THR A 287 28.10 16.95 1.42
C THR A 287 27.35 16.52 0.17
N GLU A 288 26.45 15.54 0.28
CA GLU A 288 25.56 15.12 -0.81
C GLU A 288 24.63 16.26 -1.23
N LEU A 289 24.00 16.95 -0.27
CA LEU A 289 23.15 18.10 -0.57
C LEU A 289 23.92 19.26 -1.23
N ALA A 290 25.17 19.49 -0.83
CA ALA A 290 26.02 20.50 -1.46
C ALA A 290 26.33 20.16 -2.93
N ALA A 291 26.62 18.89 -3.22
CA ALA A 291 26.82 18.40 -4.58
C ALA A 291 25.53 18.54 -5.42
N MET A 292 24.37 18.18 -4.87
CA MET A 292 23.08 18.36 -5.55
C MET A 292 22.78 19.85 -5.85
N ARG A 293 23.04 20.75 -4.90
CA ARG A 293 22.90 22.21 -5.12
C ARG A 293 23.86 22.74 -6.18
N TRP A 294 25.08 22.20 -6.24
CA TRP A 294 26.01 22.55 -7.32
C TRP A 294 25.46 22.08 -8.68
N ILE A 295 24.91 20.86 -8.76
CA ILE A 295 24.27 20.33 -9.98
C ILE A 295 23.07 21.21 -10.39
N GLU A 296 22.20 21.59 -9.44
CA GLU A 296 21.05 22.49 -9.67
C GLU A 296 21.46 23.78 -10.41
N GLN A 297 22.60 24.35 -10.04
CA GLN A 297 23.12 25.60 -10.63
C GLN A 297 23.73 25.42 -12.02
N GLN A 298 23.95 24.19 -12.49
CA GLN A 298 24.54 23.97 -13.81
C GLN A 298 23.55 24.26 -14.94
N PRO A 299 24.01 24.83 -16.06
CA PRO A 299 23.17 25.06 -17.24
C PRO A 299 22.63 23.73 -17.78
N ASN A 300 21.54 23.79 -18.57
CA ASN A 300 20.79 22.66 -19.13
C ASN A 300 19.98 21.87 -18.08
N SER A 301 18.68 22.18 -17.99
CA SER A 301 17.71 21.47 -17.14
C SER A 301 17.52 20.00 -17.53
N ASN A 302 17.85 19.61 -18.76
CA ASN A 302 17.63 18.27 -19.28
C ASN A 302 18.89 17.37 -19.17
N ALA A 303 19.96 17.86 -18.54
CA ALA A 303 21.18 17.10 -18.34
C ALA A 303 20.93 15.92 -17.39
N VAL A 304 21.11 14.69 -17.89
CA VAL A 304 20.89 13.48 -17.09
C VAL A 304 22.05 13.25 -16.12
N VAL A 305 21.71 12.90 -14.87
CA VAL A 305 22.67 12.58 -13.82
C VAL A 305 22.64 11.07 -13.54
N LEU A 306 23.79 10.42 -13.65
CA LEU A 306 24.00 9.01 -13.27
C LEU A 306 24.43 8.92 -11.80
N SER A 307 23.77 8.03 -11.05
CA SER A 307 24.06 7.77 -9.64
C SER A 307 23.61 6.35 -9.26
N SER A 308 23.86 5.96 -8.02
CA SER A 308 23.19 4.81 -7.38
C SER A 308 21.67 5.04 -7.27
N LEU A 309 20.93 3.97 -6.96
CA LEU A 309 19.50 4.05 -6.68
C LEU A 309 19.21 4.96 -5.48
N ASP A 310 19.98 4.81 -4.39
CA ASP A 310 19.77 5.57 -3.15
C ASP A 310 19.89 7.08 -3.40
N THR A 311 20.97 7.52 -4.07
CA THR A 311 21.16 8.93 -4.43
C THR A 311 20.14 9.38 -5.49
N GLY A 312 19.86 8.52 -6.46
CA GLY A 312 19.03 8.83 -7.62
C GLY A 312 17.58 9.17 -7.28
N GLN A 313 17.07 8.64 -6.17
CA GLN A 313 15.75 8.97 -5.64
C GLN A 313 15.62 10.43 -5.19
N PHE A 314 16.72 11.09 -4.84
CA PHE A 314 16.72 12.48 -4.36
C PHE A 314 17.06 13.49 -5.46
N LEU A 315 17.82 13.08 -6.47
CA LEU A 315 18.33 13.98 -7.52
C LEU A 315 17.23 14.83 -8.19
N PRO A 316 16.09 14.28 -8.66
CA PRO A 316 15.08 15.10 -9.33
C PRO A 316 14.51 16.20 -8.43
N MET A 317 14.32 15.90 -7.14
CA MET A 317 13.76 16.84 -6.17
C MET A 317 14.71 18.00 -5.85
N PHE A 318 16.00 17.72 -5.67
CA PHE A 318 16.98 18.73 -5.24
C PHE A 318 17.70 19.43 -6.38
N THR A 319 17.65 18.89 -7.60
CA THR A 319 18.38 19.45 -8.75
C THR A 319 17.47 19.95 -9.87
N GLY A 320 16.21 19.50 -9.91
CA GLY A 320 15.31 19.74 -11.05
C GLY A 320 15.75 19.05 -12.35
N LYS A 321 16.77 18.18 -12.30
CA LYS A 321 17.32 17.47 -13.46
C LYS A 321 16.90 16.00 -13.48
N PRO A 322 16.83 15.37 -14.67
CA PRO A 322 16.55 13.93 -14.77
C PRO A 322 17.64 13.08 -14.12
N ALA A 323 17.24 12.12 -13.30
CA ALA A 323 18.12 11.04 -12.84
C ALA A 323 18.05 9.87 -13.83
N TYR A 324 19.20 9.24 -14.12
CA TYR A 324 19.25 8.04 -14.95
C TYR A 324 18.44 6.89 -14.33
N LEU A 325 18.64 6.68 -13.03
CA LEU A 325 17.99 5.68 -12.21
C LEU A 325 17.43 6.35 -10.94
N ALA A 326 16.15 6.18 -10.67
CA ALA A 326 15.48 6.67 -9.47
C ALA A 326 14.44 5.66 -8.99
N HIS A 327 13.31 6.10 -8.42
CA HIS A 327 12.26 5.21 -7.94
C HIS A 327 11.77 4.27 -9.05
N TRP A 328 11.59 2.99 -8.71
CA TRP A 328 11.28 1.92 -9.67
C TRP A 328 10.02 2.17 -10.50
N ALA A 329 8.97 2.70 -9.87
CA ALA A 329 7.71 3.01 -10.55
C ALA A 329 7.78 4.25 -11.45
N GLN A 330 8.84 5.07 -11.36
CA GLN A 330 8.99 6.33 -12.09
C GLN A 330 10.16 6.33 -13.09
N THR A 331 11.00 5.30 -13.04
CA THR A 331 12.09 5.10 -13.99
C THR A 331 11.62 4.14 -15.07
N LEU A 332 11.56 4.58 -16.33
CA LEU A 332 11.34 3.67 -17.46
C LEU A 332 12.51 2.70 -17.59
N ASP A 333 12.19 1.43 -17.86
CA ASP A 333 13.15 0.32 -17.99
C ASP A 333 14.03 0.17 -16.74
N PHE A 334 13.38 0.21 -15.57
CA PHE A 334 14.07 0.28 -14.28
C PHE A 334 15.09 -0.85 -14.07
N PHE A 335 14.72 -2.09 -14.39
CA PHE A 335 15.57 -3.25 -14.12
C PHE A 335 16.84 -3.23 -14.96
N SER A 336 16.75 -2.94 -16.26
CA SER A 336 17.92 -2.84 -17.13
C SER A 336 18.79 -1.64 -16.75
N LYS A 337 18.19 -0.49 -16.42
CA LYS A 337 18.97 0.68 -15.95
C LYS A 337 19.67 0.43 -14.62
N ARG A 338 19.06 -0.33 -13.71
CA ARG A 338 19.70 -0.75 -12.45
C ARG A 338 20.92 -1.62 -12.73
N GLU A 339 20.80 -2.57 -13.64
CA GLU A 339 21.93 -3.42 -14.06
C GLU A 339 23.02 -2.61 -14.76
N ASN A 340 22.64 -1.65 -15.62
CA ASN A 340 23.59 -0.74 -16.27
C ASN A 340 24.37 0.11 -15.25
N VAL A 341 23.71 0.61 -14.21
CA VAL A 341 24.39 1.33 -13.11
C VAL A 341 25.38 0.41 -12.39
N GLN A 342 24.99 -0.82 -12.06
CA GLN A 342 25.89 -1.79 -11.43
C GLN A 342 27.11 -2.07 -12.32
N THR A 343 26.88 -2.34 -13.60
CA THR A 343 27.94 -2.59 -14.59
C THR A 343 28.83 -1.37 -14.76
N PHE A 344 28.29 -0.14 -14.77
CA PHE A 344 29.09 1.07 -14.89
C PHE A 344 30.11 1.23 -13.75
N PHE A 345 29.70 0.95 -12.51
CA PHE A 345 30.57 1.06 -11.32
C PHE A 345 31.40 -0.21 -11.03
N ALA A 346 31.16 -1.30 -11.73
CA ALA A 346 31.96 -2.51 -11.63
C ALA A 346 33.38 -2.29 -12.19
N GLN A 347 34.40 -2.88 -11.57
CA GLN A 347 35.81 -2.63 -11.90
C GLN A 347 36.17 -3.15 -13.30
N GLU A 348 35.63 -4.29 -13.69
CA GLU A 348 35.89 -5.02 -14.93
C GLU A 348 35.32 -4.35 -16.19
N THR A 349 34.42 -3.38 -16.02
CA THR A 349 33.87 -2.64 -17.15
C THR A 349 34.96 -1.77 -17.78
N THR A 350 35.01 -1.72 -19.10
CA THR A 350 36.00 -0.92 -19.83
C THR A 350 35.52 0.51 -20.01
N ASP A 351 36.46 1.45 -20.11
CA ASP A 351 36.16 2.88 -20.33
C ASP A 351 35.37 3.13 -21.63
N ALA A 352 35.60 2.33 -22.67
CA ALA A 352 34.82 2.39 -23.90
C ALA A 352 33.34 2.06 -23.63
N LYS A 353 33.06 0.96 -22.92
CA LYS A 353 31.68 0.58 -22.56
C LYS A 353 31.01 1.63 -21.67
N ARG A 354 31.75 2.22 -20.73
CA ARG A 354 31.25 3.33 -19.89
C ARG A 354 30.87 4.53 -20.75
N GLN A 355 31.74 4.97 -21.65
CA GLN A 355 31.45 6.10 -22.54
C GLN A 355 30.25 5.83 -23.45
N ASP A 356 30.15 4.64 -24.03
CA ASP A 356 29.04 4.26 -24.91
C ASP A 356 27.71 4.32 -24.16
N MET A 357 27.67 3.81 -22.92
CA MET A 357 26.50 3.89 -22.04
C MET A 357 26.12 5.35 -21.73
N LEU A 358 27.09 6.17 -21.32
CA LEU A 358 26.84 7.57 -20.98
C LEU A 358 26.29 8.36 -22.19
N ARG A 359 26.85 8.12 -23.39
CA ARG A 359 26.40 8.77 -24.62
C ARG A 359 25.02 8.28 -25.06
N ALA A 360 24.78 6.97 -25.04
CA ALA A 360 23.49 6.38 -25.43
C ALA A 360 22.32 6.92 -24.61
N HIS A 361 22.57 7.32 -23.37
CA HIS A 361 21.55 7.82 -22.44
C HIS A 361 21.66 9.32 -22.13
N ASN A 362 22.46 10.07 -22.89
CA ASN A 362 22.67 11.51 -22.71
C ASN A 362 23.05 11.90 -21.26
N VAL A 363 23.82 11.05 -20.59
CA VAL A 363 24.34 11.33 -19.25
C VAL A 363 25.41 12.42 -19.35
N ARG A 364 25.20 13.49 -18.59
CA ARG A 364 26.16 14.59 -18.49
C ARG A 364 26.99 14.53 -17.23
N TYR A 365 26.36 14.19 -16.11
CA TYR A 365 26.99 14.18 -14.80
C TYR A 365 26.98 12.78 -14.19
N ILE A 366 28.05 12.42 -13.50
CA ILE A 366 28.12 11.25 -12.62
C ILE A 366 28.28 11.75 -11.20
N PHE A 367 27.33 11.41 -10.35
CA PHE A 367 27.41 11.63 -8.92
C PHE A 367 28.15 10.45 -8.28
N PHE A 368 29.18 10.71 -7.49
CA PHE A 368 30.01 9.68 -6.87
C PHE A 368 30.19 9.96 -5.37
N GLY A 369 29.30 9.40 -4.55
CA GLY A 369 29.29 9.49 -3.10
C GLY A 369 29.38 8.13 -2.39
N PRO A 370 29.03 8.07 -1.09
CA PRO A 370 29.12 6.85 -0.30
C PRO A 370 28.30 5.67 -0.85
N ALA A 371 27.11 5.94 -1.42
CA ALA A 371 26.27 4.91 -2.01
C ALA A 371 26.87 4.34 -3.30
N GLU A 372 27.45 5.17 -4.16
CA GLU A 372 28.07 4.71 -5.41
C GLU A 372 29.35 3.92 -5.16
N ARG A 373 30.14 4.29 -4.14
CA ARG A 373 31.34 3.52 -3.73
C ARG A 373 31.01 2.10 -3.25
N LYS A 374 29.76 1.83 -2.83
CA LYS A 374 29.31 0.48 -2.46
C LYS A 374 28.95 -0.39 -3.67
N LEU A 375 28.85 0.19 -4.87
CA LEU A 375 28.47 -0.53 -6.10
C LEU A 375 29.65 -1.25 -6.77
N GLY A 376 30.89 -0.83 -6.51
CA GLY A 376 32.10 -1.45 -7.04
C GLY A 376 33.35 -0.58 -6.84
N ASP A 377 34.51 -1.13 -7.23
CA ASP A 377 35.82 -0.51 -7.00
C ASP A 377 36.26 0.47 -8.12
N TYR A 378 35.37 0.78 -9.07
CA TYR A 378 35.67 1.77 -10.11
C TYR A 378 35.79 3.18 -9.52
N ASN A 379 36.91 3.84 -9.79
CA ASN A 379 37.13 5.24 -9.44
C ASN A 379 36.99 6.12 -10.69
N PRO A 380 35.92 6.94 -10.83
CA PRO A 380 35.73 7.78 -12.00
C PRO A 380 36.84 8.81 -12.24
N ALA A 381 37.63 9.16 -11.22
CA ALA A 381 38.76 10.09 -11.36
C ALA A 381 39.91 9.55 -12.24
N THR A 382 39.98 8.23 -12.47
CA THR A 382 41.04 7.63 -13.30
C THR A 382 40.69 7.65 -14.79
N SER A 383 39.45 7.94 -15.15
CA SER A 383 38.97 7.88 -16.54
C SER A 383 39.21 9.19 -17.30
N PRO A 384 39.90 9.16 -18.45
CA PRO A 384 40.32 10.37 -19.16
C PRO A 384 39.17 11.14 -19.81
N PHE A 385 38.01 10.50 -20.01
CA PHE A 385 36.82 11.11 -20.59
C PHE A 385 35.95 11.86 -19.58
N LEU A 386 36.30 11.80 -18.29
CA LEU A 386 35.62 12.51 -17.23
C LEU A 386 36.45 13.70 -16.74
N LYS A 387 35.76 14.75 -16.33
CA LYS A 387 36.35 15.93 -15.68
C LYS A 387 35.73 16.06 -14.30
N LEU A 388 36.54 16.15 -13.25
CA LEU A 388 36.04 16.51 -11.92
C LEU A 388 35.48 17.93 -11.98
N ALA A 389 34.19 18.08 -11.64
CA ALA A 389 33.47 19.34 -11.76
C ALA A 389 33.10 19.93 -10.40
N PHE A 390 32.89 19.08 -9.38
CA PHE A 390 32.67 19.48 -8.00
C PHE A 390 33.20 18.42 -7.04
N GLU A 391 33.66 18.85 -5.86
CA GLU A 391 34.18 17.95 -4.83
C GLU A 391 33.87 18.48 -3.43
N THR A 392 33.54 17.54 -2.56
CA THR A 392 33.48 17.65 -1.10
C THR A 392 34.26 16.47 -0.51
N PRO A 393 34.51 16.42 0.82
CA PRO A 393 35.23 15.30 1.41
C PRO A 393 34.66 13.90 1.09
N ASP A 394 33.33 13.79 0.95
CA ASP A 394 32.65 12.49 0.76
C ASP A 394 32.08 12.28 -0.65
N VAL A 395 31.91 13.36 -1.42
CA VAL A 395 31.19 13.33 -2.72
C VAL A 395 31.98 14.05 -3.79
N GLN A 396 32.10 13.41 -4.95
CA GLN A 396 32.65 13.97 -6.17
C GLN A 396 31.57 13.97 -7.26
N VAL A 397 31.53 15.03 -8.07
CA VAL A 397 30.69 15.08 -9.27
C VAL A 397 31.60 15.19 -10.49
N PHE A 398 31.43 14.26 -11.42
CA PHE A 398 32.17 14.23 -12.67
C PHE A 398 31.28 14.66 -13.82
N GLU A 399 31.84 15.43 -14.74
CA GLU A 399 31.19 15.85 -15.98
C GLU A 399 31.82 15.10 -17.16
N LEU A 400 30.98 14.58 -18.06
CA LEU A 400 31.43 13.98 -19.31
C LEU A 400 32.04 15.06 -20.20
N LYS A 401 33.31 14.89 -20.60
CA LYS A 401 33.95 15.79 -21.56
C LYS A 401 33.18 15.72 -22.89
N THR A 402 32.71 16.86 -23.37
CA THR A 402 32.30 16.96 -24.78
C THR A 402 33.52 16.65 -25.63
N ALA A 403 33.36 15.89 -26.72
CA ALA A 403 34.38 15.90 -27.76
C ALA A 403 34.57 17.37 -28.17
N ASP A 404 35.79 17.88 -28.09
CA ASP A 404 36.09 19.17 -28.71
C ASP A 404 35.70 19.04 -30.20
N PRO A 405 34.95 20.03 -30.75
CA PRO A 405 34.56 20.02 -32.15
C PRO A 405 35.76 19.97 -33.11
#